data_AF-A0A9X9LF27-F1
#
_entry.id   AF-A0A9X9LF27-F1
#
_cell.length_a   1.000
_cell.length_b   1.000
_cell.length_c   1.000
_cell.angle_alpha   90.00
_cell.angle_beta   90.00
_cell.angle_gamma   90.00
#
_symmetry.space_group_name_H-M   'P 1'
#
loop_
_entity.id
_entity.type
_entity.pdbx_description
1 polymer ?
#
loop_
_entity_poly.entity_id
_entity_poly.type
_entity_poly.pdbx_seq_one_letter_code
_entity_poly.pdbx_strand_id
1 'polypeptide(L)'
;MPTVFLLTDAQVLDESFLVLINDLLASGEIPDLFSDEDVDNIISGIRNEVRGLGMVDSRENCWKFFLARVQLQLKIILCFSPVGHTLRGRARKFPAIVNCTAIDWFHAWPQEALVSVSRRFIEET
;
A
#
# COMPACT_ATOMS: atom_id res chain seq x y z
N MET A 1 10.18 3.14 -11.27
CA MET A 1 9.00 2.36 -11.70
C MET A 1 7.99 2.40 -10.57
N PRO A 2 6.67 2.48 -10.83
CA PRO A 2 5.67 2.30 -9.79
C PRO A 2 5.81 0.92 -9.15
N THR A 3 5.67 0.85 -7.83
CA THR A 3 5.81 -0.37 -7.02
C THR A 3 4.51 -0.67 -6.31
N VAL A 4 4.13 -1.94 -6.29
CA VAL A 4 2.95 -2.43 -5.56
C VAL A 4 3.40 -3.26 -4.38
N PHE A 5 2.90 -2.94 -3.19
CA PHE A 5 2.99 -3.78 -2.00
C PHE A 5 1.68 -4.57 -1.87
N LEU A 6 1.73 -5.87 -2.11
CA LEU A 6 0.60 -6.79 -2.02
C LEU A 6 0.66 -7.54 -0.69
N LEU A 7 -0.41 -7.47 0.10
CA LEU A 7 -0.54 -8.18 1.36
C LEU A 7 -1.83 -9.01 1.39
N THR A 8 -1.69 -10.30 1.63
CA THR A 8 -2.81 -11.24 1.77
C THR A 8 -3.09 -11.54 3.24
N ASP A 9 -4.32 -11.96 3.55
CA ASP A 9 -4.73 -12.33 4.91
C ASP A 9 -3.79 -13.36 5.57
N ALA A 10 -3.31 -14.35 4.79
CA ALA A 10 -2.40 -15.39 5.25
C ALA A 10 -1.01 -14.86 5.66
N GLN A 11 -0.61 -13.70 5.17
CA GLN A 11 0.68 -13.06 5.50
C GLN A 11 0.57 -12.15 6.73
N VAL A 12 -0.64 -11.85 7.20
CA VAL A 12 -0.86 -11.08 8.42
C VAL A 12 -0.77 -12.00 9.65
N LEU A 13 0.46 -12.35 10.02
CA LEU A 13 0.73 -13.17 11.21
C LEU A 13 0.56 -12.39 12.52
N ASP A 14 0.86 -11.09 12.49
CA ASP A 14 0.70 -10.17 13.62
C ASP A 14 -0.11 -8.94 13.19
N GLU A 15 -1.13 -8.58 13.97
CA GLU A 15 -1.96 -7.40 13.72
C GLU A 15 -1.18 -6.09 13.91
N SER A 16 -0.04 -6.10 14.61
CA SER A 16 0.84 -4.92 14.73
C SER A 16 1.26 -4.38 13.35
N PHE A 17 1.41 -5.24 12.35
CA PHE A 17 1.73 -4.83 11.00
C PHE A 17 0.62 -3.99 10.35
N LEU A 18 -0.63 -4.22 10.71
CA LEU A 18 -1.76 -3.41 10.22
C LEU A 18 -1.80 -2.00 10.80
N VAL A 19 -1.11 -1.75 11.92
CA VAL A 19 -0.89 -0.39 12.44
C VAL A 19 -0.06 0.40 11.43
N LEU A 20 1.05 -0.17 10.96
CA LEU A 20 1.94 0.46 9.98
C LEU A 20 1.22 0.74 8.66
N ILE A 21 0.40 -0.21 8.19
CA ILE A 21 -0.41 -0.03 6.98
C ILE A 21 -1.48 1.05 7.21
N ASN A 22 -2.11 1.09 8.38
CA ASN A 22 -3.10 2.12 8.69
C ASN A 22 -2.48 3.52 8.68
N ASP A 23 -1.30 3.70 9.29
CA ASP A 23 -0.61 4.98 9.33
C ASP A 23 -0.19 5.42 7.93
N LEU A 24 0.39 4.50 7.15
CA LEU A 24 0.76 4.76 5.76
C LEU A 24 -0.46 5.11 4.88
N LEU A 25 -1.62 4.49 5.10
CA LEU A 25 -2.84 4.82 4.37
C LEU A 25 -3.46 6.15 4.83
N ALA A 26 -3.34 6.50 6.11
CA ALA A 26 -3.96 7.69 6.71
C ALA A 26 -3.17 8.97 6.42
N SER A 27 -1.85 8.95 6.56
CA SER A 27 -0.98 10.13 6.43
C SER A 27 0.02 10.01 5.28
N GLY A 28 0.27 8.80 4.77
CA GLY A 28 1.35 8.54 3.81
C GLY A 28 2.74 8.51 4.44
N GLU A 29 2.83 8.45 5.77
CA GLU A 29 4.06 8.35 6.55
C GLU A 29 3.85 7.42 7.74
N ILE A 30 4.89 6.66 8.09
CA ILE A 30 4.90 5.81 9.28
C ILE A 30 5.85 6.47 10.28
N PRO A 31 5.39 6.83 11.50
CA PRO A 31 6.24 7.38 12.54
C PRO A 31 7.42 6.46 12.88
N ASP A 32 8.59 7.04 13.08
CA ASP A 32 9.83 6.33 13.48
C ASP A 32 10.24 5.17 12.56
N LEU A 33 9.78 5.19 11.30
CA LEU A 33 10.16 4.20 10.29
C LEU A 33 11.64 4.29 9.91
N PHE A 34 12.16 5.52 9.87
CA PHE A 34 13.53 5.83 9.49
C PHE A 34 14.29 6.38 10.69
N SER A 35 15.55 5.97 10.85
CA SER A 35 16.45 6.62 11.81
C SER A 35 16.80 8.04 11.35
N ASP A 36 17.29 8.89 12.27
CA ASP A 36 17.76 10.23 11.91
C ASP A 36 18.85 10.19 10.82
N GLU A 37 19.72 9.16 10.87
CA GLU A 37 20.77 8.93 9.87
C GLU A 37 20.17 8.58 8.50
N ASP A 38 19.16 7.70 8.45
CA ASP A 38 18.46 7.36 7.20
C ASP A 38 17.78 8.59 6.60
N VAL A 39 17.14 9.41 7.43
CA VAL A 39 16.48 10.66 6.99
C VAL A 39 17.51 11.63 6.40
N ASP A 40 18.66 11.80 7.05
CA ASP A 40 19.76 12.64 6.56
C ASP A 40 20.29 12.15 5.21
N ASN A 41 20.48 10.84 5.06
CA ASN A 41 20.93 10.22 3.83
C ASN A 41 19.91 10.40 2.69
N ILE A 42 18.61 10.20 2.97
CA ILE A 42 17.54 10.42 2.00
C ILE A 42 17.52 11.88 1.53
N ILE A 43 17.55 12.83 2.46
CA ILE A 43 17.54 14.27 2.14
C ILE A 43 18.75 14.66 1.28
N SER A 44 19.94 14.17 1.64
CA SER A 44 21.16 14.42 0.88
C SER A 44 21.01 13.94 -0.57
N GLY A 45 20.40 12.77 -0.77
CA GLY A 45 20.16 12.19 -2.09
C GLY A 45 19.22 13.00 -2.99
N ILE A 46 18.18 13.60 -2.42
CA ILE A 46 17.14 14.32 -3.20
C ILE A 46 17.37 15.83 -3.30
N ARG A 47 18.28 16.39 -2.49
CA ARG A 47 18.53 17.84 -2.40
C ARG A 47 18.83 18.49 -3.75
N ASN A 48 19.61 17.83 -4.61
CA ASN A 48 19.93 18.34 -5.94
C ASN A 48 18.68 18.43 -6.84
N GLU A 49 17.75 17.48 -6.72
CA GLU A 49 16.49 17.49 -7.46
C GLU A 49 15.57 18.62 -6.99
N VAL A 50 15.45 18.80 -5.66
CA VAL A 50 14.66 19.89 -5.06
C VAL A 50 15.17 21.25 -5.54
N ARG A 51 16.49 21.46 -5.54
CA ARG A 51 17.11 22.67 -6.11
C ARG A 51 16.85 22.81 -7.61
N GLY A 52 16.92 21.72 -8.36
CA GLY A 52 16.65 21.69 -9.80
C GLY A 52 15.21 22.06 -10.16
N LEU A 53 14.26 21.82 -9.25
CA LEU A 53 12.86 22.24 -9.36
C LEU A 53 12.62 23.69 -8.91
N GLY A 54 13.67 24.43 -8.52
CA GLY A 54 13.56 25.81 -8.04
C GLY A 54 12.96 25.95 -6.64
N MET A 55 12.83 24.84 -5.90
CA MET A 55 12.34 24.86 -4.52
C MET A 55 13.46 25.24 -3.55
N VAL A 56 13.09 25.85 -2.42
CA VAL A 56 14.04 26.16 -1.35
C VAL A 56 14.59 24.87 -0.75
N ASP A 57 15.90 24.74 -0.72
CA ASP A 57 16.62 23.63 -0.10
C ASP A 57 16.58 23.72 1.44
N SER A 58 15.42 23.36 2.01
CA SER A 58 15.25 23.13 3.44
C SER A 58 15.03 21.64 3.71
N ARG A 59 15.38 21.18 4.92
CA ARG A 59 15.12 19.80 5.39
C ARG A 59 13.64 19.43 5.21
N GLU A 60 12.75 20.35 5.60
CA GLU A 60 11.30 20.17 5.50
C GLU A 60 10.82 20.01 4.05
N ASN A 61 11.31 20.85 3.13
CA ASN A 61 10.90 20.76 1.72
C ASN A 61 11.41 19.48 1.07
N CYS A 62 12.64 19.05 1.39
CA CYS A 62 13.18 17.78 0.93
C CYS A 62 12.33 16.62 1.45
N TRP A 63 12.00 16.61 2.75
CA TRP A 63 11.17 15.55 3.33
C TRP A 63 9.78 15.47 2.70
N LYS A 64 9.10 16.61 2.56
CA LYS A 64 7.79 16.67 1.88
C LYS A 64 7.87 16.19 0.43
N PHE A 65 8.92 16.55 -0.29
CA PHE A 65 9.15 16.10 -1.65
C PHE A 65 9.35 14.59 -1.74
N PHE A 66 10.12 14.01 -0.80
CA PHE A 66 10.29 12.57 -0.69
C PHE A 66 8.96 11.84 -0.45
N LEU A 67 8.20 12.27 0.57
CA LEU A 67 6.91 11.63 0.91
C LEU A 67 5.91 11.72 -0.25
N ALA A 68 5.82 12.88 -0.92
CA ALA A 68 4.99 13.04 -2.10
C ALA A 68 5.38 12.06 -3.22
N ARG A 69 6.69 11.85 -3.42
CA ARG A 69 7.19 10.87 -4.39
C ARG A 69 6.84 9.43 -3.99
N VAL A 70 6.98 9.09 -2.72
CA VAL A 70 6.59 7.76 -2.19
C VAL A 70 5.10 7.51 -2.43
N GLN A 71 4.22 8.45 -2.10
CA GLN A 71 2.77 8.32 -2.30
C GLN A 71 2.39 8.15 -3.79
N LEU A 72 3.12 8.80 -4.69
CA LEU A 72 2.91 8.65 -6.12
C LEU A 72 3.38 7.29 -6.65
N GLN A 73 4.51 6.79 -6.16
CA GLN A 73 5.14 5.58 -6.71
C GLN A 73 4.76 4.29 -6.00
N LEU A 74 4.34 4.33 -4.74
CA LEU A 74 3.93 3.16 -3.97
C LEU A 74 2.40 3.01 -3.99
N LYS A 75 1.93 1.80 -4.28
CA LYS A 75 0.52 1.41 -4.17
C LYS A 75 0.40 0.20 -3.27
N ILE A 76 -0.64 0.16 -2.45
CA ILE A 76 -0.90 -0.94 -1.50
C ILE A 76 -2.15 -1.67 -1.97
N ILE A 77 -2.06 -3.00 -2.04
CA ILE A 77 -3.20 -3.87 -2.32
C ILE A 77 -3.35 -4.83 -1.14
N LEU A 78 -4.53 -4.85 -0.55
CA LEU A 78 -4.88 -5.70 0.57
C LEU A 78 -5.90 -6.75 0.12
N CYS A 79 -5.56 -8.01 0.25
CA CYS A 79 -6.40 -9.15 -0.13
C CYS A 79 -6.92 -9.84 1.14
N PHE A 80 -8.12 -9.46 1.56
CA PHE A 80 -8.77 -10.04 2.74
C PHE A 80 -9.96 -10.90 2.38
N SER A 81 -10.13 -11.99 3.12
CA SER A 81 -11.33 -12.82 3.01
C SER A 81 -12.51 -12.10 3.65
N PRO A 82 -13.66 -12.01 2.97
CA PRO A 82 -14.89 -11.49 3.58
C PRO A 82 -15.55 -12.52 4.51
N VAL A 83 -15.06 -13.76 4.54
CA VAL A 83 -15.62 -14.84 5.35
C VAL A 83 -15.24 -14.66 6.82
N GLY A 84 -16.22 -14.80 7.71
CA GLY A 84 -16.02 -14.71 9.16
C GLY A 84 -16.05 -13.28 9.70
N HIS A 85 -15.44 -13.04 10.86
CA HIS A 85 -15.50 -11.76 11.57
C HIS A 85 -14.19 -10.97 11.55
N THR A 86 -13.10 -11.55 11.07
CA THR A 86 -11.74 -10.97 11.11
C THR A 86 -11.68 -9.66 10.35
N LEU A 87 -12.17 -9.62 9.10
CA LEU A 87 -12.20 -8.39 8.29
C LEU A 87 -13.00 -7.27 8.98
N ARG A 88 -14.16 -7.61 9.54
CA ARG A 88 -15.00 -6.65 10.30
C ARG A 88 -14.27 -6.12 11.54
N GLY A 89 -13.54 -6.99 12.25
CA GLY A 89 -12.72 -6.60 13.40
C GLY A 89 -11.61 -5.64 13.00
N ARG A 90 -10.86 -5.98 11.95
CA ARG A 90 -9.77 -5.14 11.42
C ARG A 90 -10.26 -3.80 10.89
N ALA A 91 -11.35 -3.77 10.15
CA ALA A 91 -11.96 -2.54 9.64
C ALA A 91 -12.35 -1.54 10.76
N ARG A 92 -12.72 -2.05 11.94
CA ARG A 92 -13.03 -1.21 13.12
C ARG A 92 -11.78 -0.70 13.83
N LYS A 93 -10.75 -1.55 13.94
CA LYS A 93 -9.46 -1.20 14.58
C LYS A 93 -8.63 -0.26 13.70
N PHE A 94 -8.69 -0.43 12.39
CA PHE A 94 -7.84 0.22 11.39
C PHE A 94 -8.71 0.89 10.31
N PRO A 95 -9.32 2.04 10.61
CA PRO A 95 -10.30 2.67 9.72
C PRO A 95 -9.73 3.12 8.38
N ALA A 96 -8.42 3.40 8.28
CA ALA A 96 -7.79 3.81 7.03
C ALA A 96 -7.84 2.69 5.97
N ILE A 97 -7.89 1.42 6.39
CA ILE A 97 -8.08 0.28 5.48
C ILE A 97 -9.37 0.42 4.67
N VAL A 98 -10.43 0.99 5.24
CA VAL A 98 -11.73 1.15 4.55
C VAL A 98 -11.90 2.55 3.97
N ASN A 99 -11.43 3.58 4.68
CA ASN A 99 -11.68 4.98 4.30
C ASN A 99 -10.70 5.50 3.23
N CYS A 100 -9.49 4.94 3.16
CA CYS A 100 -8.43 5.40 2.27
C CYS A 100 -8.14 4.40 1.14
N THR A 101 -8.97 3.36 0.99
CA THR A 101 -8.88 2.39 -0.10
C THR A 101 -10.21 2.26 -0.84
N ALA A 102 -10.17 1.69 -2.03
CA ALA A 102 -11.38 1.27 -2.74
C ALA A 102 -11.56 -0.24 -2.54
N ILE A 103 -12.77 -0.65 -2.14
CA ILE A 103 -13.10 -2.06 -1.95
C ILE A 103 -13.61 -2.65 -3.27
N ASP A 104 -12.95 -3.69 -3.73
CA ASP A 104 -13.39 -4.53 -4.84
C ASP A 104 -13.89 -5.88 -4.31
N TRP A 105 -15.13 -6.25 -4.65
CA TRP A 105 -15.78 -7.45 -4.13
C TRP A 105 -15.68 -8.60 -5.13
N PHE A 106 -14.99 -9.66 -4.72
CA PHE A 106 -14.87 -10.88 -5.51
C PHE A 106 -16.03 -11.82 -5.21
N HIS A 107 -16.94 -11.95 -6.18
CA HIS A 107 -18.07 -12.87 -6.10
C HIS A 107 -17.72 -14.25 -6.66
N ALA A 108 -18.60 -15.22 -6.38
CA ALA A 108 -18.51 -16.52 -7.03
C ALA A 108 -18.54 -16.37 -8.55
N TRP A 109 -17.75 -17.18 -9.23
CA TRP A 109 -17.65 -17.13 -10.67
C TRP A 109 -18.99 -17.48 -11.32
N PRO A 110 -19.43 -16.73 -12.35
CA PRO A 110 -20.62 -17.10 -13.10
C PRO A 110 -20.39 -18.39 -13.88
N GLN A 111 -21.47 -19.11 -14.17
CA GLN A 111 -21.38 -20.42 -14.83
C GLN A 111 -20.71 -20.33 -16.20
N GLU A 112 -20.92 -19.24 -16.94
CA GLU A 112 -20.26 -19.04 -18.23
C GLU A 112 -18.73 -18.92 -18.09
N ALA A 113 -18.24 -18.24 -17.05
CA ALA A 113 -16.80 -18.13 -16.79
C ALA A 113 -16.19 -19.48 -16.41
N LEU A 114 -16.89 -20.29 -15.62
CA LEU A 114 -16.48 -21.65 -15.29
C LEU A 114 -16.37 -22.54 -16.54
N VAL A 115 -17.38 -22.52 -17.41
CA VAL A 115 -17.38 -23.27 -18.68
C VAL A 115 -16.26 -22.77 -19.60
N SER A 116 -16.05 -21.45 -19.68
CA SER A 116 -14.98 -20.86 -20.50
C SER A 116 -13.59 -21.29 -20.05
N VAL A 117 -13.31 -21.26 -18.74
CA VAL A 117 -11.99 -21.63 -18.21
C VAL A 117 -11.75 -23.13 -18.29
N SER A 118 -12.76 -23.95 -18.00
CA SER A 118 -12.64 -25.40 -18.15
C SER A 118 -12.43 -25.83 -19.60
N ARG A 119 -13.14 -25.23 -20.57
CA ARG A 119 -12.90 -25.47 -22.00
C ARG A 119 -11.45 -25.13 -22.39
N ARG A 120 -10.98 -23.94 -22.03
CA ARG A 120 -9.61 -23.50 -22.33
C ARG A 120 -8.56 -24.47 -21.76
N PHE A 121 -8.75 -24.90 -20.51
CA PHE A 121 -7.81 -25.80 -19.85
C PHE A 121 -7.72 -27.17 -20.53
N ILE A 122 -8.85 -27.70 -21.03
CA ILE A 122 -8.89 -28.98 -21.74
C ILE A 122 -8.28 -28.87 -23.14
N GLU A 123 -8.45 -27.75 -23.84
CA GLU A 123 -7.89 -27.52 -25.19
C GLU A 123 -6.37 -27.27 -25.19
N GLU A 124 -5.81 -26.76 -24.09
CA GLU A 124 -4.36 -26.57 -23.90
C GLU A 124 -3.63 -27.87 -23.50
N THR A 125 -4.35 -28.99 -23.32
CA THR A 125 -3.80 -30.33 -23.06
C THR A 125 -3.76 -31.18 -24.34
#